data_AF-A0A2H3JPP7-F1
#
_entry.id   AF-A0A2H3JPP7-F1
#
_cell.length_a   1.000
_cell.length_b   1.000
_cell.length_c   1.000
_cell.angle_alpha   90.00
_cell.angle_beta   90.00
_cell.angle_gamma   90.00
#
_symmetry.space_group_name_H-M   'P 1'
#
loop_
_entity.id
_entity.type
_entity.pdbx_description
1 polymer ?
#
loop_
_entity_poly.entity_id
_entity_poly.type
_entity_poly.pdbx_seq_one_letter_code
_entity_poly.pdbx_strand_id
1 'polypeptide(L)'
;GEINWDCPCLGGMAYGPCGLQFREAFSCFVFSEQEPKGIDCVEKFKAMQNCFREHPEVYGDGASTPLFSTQNCLDRDTDYSCRNHG
;
A
#
# COMPACT_ATOMS: atom_id res chain seq x y z
N GLY A 1 5.16 -9.00 15.71
CA GLY A 1 6.08 -8.17 14.90
C GLY A 1 5.78 -6.72 15.20
N GLU A 2 6.78 -5.84 15.19
CA GLU A 2 6.57 -4.39 15.35
C GLU A 2 6.95 -3.69 14.06
N ILE A 3 6.19 -2.68 13.66
CA ILE A 3 6.41 -1.93 12.42
C ILE A 3 7.19 -0.66 12.76
N ASN A 4 8.35 -0.48 12.15
CA ASN A 4 9.13 0.75 12.28
C ASN A 4 8.62 1.82 11.30
N TRP A 5 7.76 2.71 11.79
CA TRP A 5 7.17 3.79 10.99
C TRP A 5 8.17 4.89 10.57
N ASP A 6 9.34 4.94 11.21
CA ASP A 6 10.43 5.86 10.86
C ASP A 6 11.37 5.30 9.78
N CYS A 7 11.11 4.08 9.29
CA CYS A 7 11.89 3.54 8.20
C CYS A 7 11.72 4.44 6.96
N PRO A 8 12.82 4.94 6.36
CA PRO A 8 12.75 5.75 5.14
C PRO A 8 12.11 4.97 3.98
N CYS A 9 12.09 3.64 4.05
CA CYS A 9 11.41 2.76 3.11
C CYS A 9 9.89 2.99 3.01
N LEU A 10 9.26 3.52 4.06
CA LEU A 10 7.81 3.79 4.09
C LEU A 10 7.46 5.16 3.48
N GLY A 11 8.45 5.92 3.00
CA GLY A 11 8.24 7.16 2.26
C GLY A 11 7.49 8.25 3.04
N GLY A 12 7.52 8.20 4.37
CA GLY A 12 6.83 9.17 5.23
C GLY A 12 5.30 9.11 5.17
N MET A 13 4.70 8.12 4.51
CA MET A 13 3.24 8.04 4.35
C MET A 13 2.50 7.91 5.67
N ALA A 14 3.15 7.35 6.69
CA ALA A 14 2.60 7.22 8.05
C ALA A 14 2.38 8.56 8.76
N TYR A 15 2.98 9.67 8.31
CA TYR A 15 2.95 10.97 9.01
C TYR A 15 2.17 12.06 8.26
N GLY A 16 1.56 11.73 7.12
CA GLY A 16 0.73 12.65 6.34
C GLY A 16 -0.74 12.69 6.77
N PRO A 17 -1.58 13.48 6.08
CA PRO A 17 -3.02 13.58 6.35
C PRO A 17 -3.75 12.22 6.29
N CYS A 18 -3.28 11.29 5.46
CA CYS A 18 -3.79 9.92 5.36
C CYS A 18 -2.96 8.89 6.13
N GLY A 19 -2.08 9.34 7.03
CA GLY A 19 -1.15 8.48 7.75
C GLY A 19 -1.84 7.47 8.66
N LEU A 20 -3.03 7.79 9.18
CA LEU A 20 -3.80 6.84 9.98
C LEU A 20 -4.28 5.66 9.14
N GLN A 21 -4.91 5.93 7.99
CA GLN A 21 -5.41 4.91 7.07
C GLN A 21 -4.26 4.07 6.51
N PHE A 22 -3.12 4.72 6.22
CA PHE A 22 -1.90 4.01 5.82
C PHE A 22 -1.41 3.06 6.91
N ARG A 23 -1.28 3.52 8.15
CA ARG A 23 -0.83 2.69 9.27
C ARG A 23 -1.76 1.49 9.48
N GLU A 24 -3.07 1.69 9.43
CA GLU A 24 -4.04 0.62 9.61
C GLU A 24 -4.01 -0.42 8.49
N ALA A 25 -3.96 0.03 7.23
CA ALA A 25 -3.90 -0.85 6.07
C ALA A 25 -2.57 -1.64 6.06
N PHE A 26 -1.46 -0.95 6.29
CA PHE A 26 -0.13 -1.56 6.29
C PHE A 26 0.07 -2.49 7.49
N SER A 27 -0.43 -2.13 8.68
CA SER A 27 -0.38 -3.05 9.82
C SER A 27 -1.21 -4.30 9.60
N CYS A 28 -2.41 -4.15 9.02
CA CYS A 28 -3.22 -5.30 8.65
C CYS A 28 -2.48 -6.20 7.66
N PHE A 29 -1.89 -5.64 6.62
CA PHE A 29 -1.11 -6.41 5.65
C PHE A 29 0.06 -7.15 6.30
N VAL A 30 0.87 -6.49 7.15
CA VAL A 30 2.03 -7.11 7.81
C VAL A 30 1.62 -8.31 8.67
N PHE A 31 0.50 -8.20 9.39
CA PHE A 31 -0.01 -9.23 10.30
C PHE A 31 -0.99 -10.22 9.67
N SER A 32 -1.42 -10.01 8.43
CA SER A 32 -2.31 -10.95 7.75
C SER A 32 -1.62 -12.29 7.55
N GLU A 33 -2.30 -13.35 7.99
CA GLU A 33 -1.91 -14.76 7.83
C GLU A 33 -2.71 -15.43 6.71
N GLN A 34 -3.54 -14.68 5.99
CA GLN A 34 -4.35 -15.19 4.89
C GLN A 34 -3.50 -15.44 3.64
N GLU A 35 -3.96 -16.36 2.78
CA GLU A 35 -3.38 -16.59 1.46
C GLU A 35 -4.44 -16.25 0.40
N PRO A 36 -4.24 -15.20 -0.41
CA PRO A 36 -3.06 -14.31 -0.46
C PRO A 36 -3.01 -13.31 0.70
N LYS A 37 -1.79 -12.93 1.08
CA LYS A 37 -1.55 -12.04 2.22
C LYS A 37 -2.24 -10.69 2.04
N GLY A 38 -3.02 -10.28 3.04
CA GLY A 38 -3.73 -9.00 3.05
C GLY A 38 -5.05 -8.98 2.27
N ILE A 39 -5.57 -10.12 1.82
CA ILE A 39 -6.91 -10.22 1.21
C ILE A 39 -8.02 -9.77 2.18
N ASP A 40 -7.82 -9.98 3.48
CA ASP A 40 -8.68 -9.51 4.57
C ASP A 40 -8.57 -8.00 4.85
N CYS A 41 -7.54 -7.35 4.29
CA CYS A 41 -7.24 -5.93 4.54
C CYS A 41 -7.75 -5.00 3.43
N VAL A 42 -8.41 -5.54 2.39
CA VAL A 42 -8.84 -4.80 1.20
C VAL A 42 -9.63 -3.54 1.55
N GLU A 43 -10.55 -3.60 2.50
CA GLU A 43 -11.35 -2.44 2.90
C GLU A 43 -10.49 -1.32 3.53
N LYS A 44 -9.42 -1.68 4.26
CA LYS A 44 -8.49 -0.69 4.83
C LYS A 44 -7.67 -0.01 3.73
N PHE A 45 -7.24 -0.78 2.72
CA PHE A 45 -6.58 -0.21 1.55
C PHE A 45 -7.50 0.70 0.74
N LYS A 46 -8.78 0.35 0.59
CA LYS A 46 -9.78 1.24 -0.05
C LYS A 46 -9.93 2.55 0.73
N ALA A 47 -10.03 2.49 2.05
CA ALA A 47 -10.12 3.70 2.88
C ALA A 47 -8.89 4.60 2.74
N MET A 48 -7.69 4.01 2.69
CA MET A 48 -6.45 4.74 2.42
C MET A 48 -6.45 5.40 1.04
N GLN A 49 -6.82 4.66 -0.01
CA GLN A 49 -6.91 5.23 -1.37
C GLN A 49 -7.94 6.34 -1.47
N ASN A 50 -9.09 6.21 -0.79
CA ASN A 50 -10.10 7.28 -0.75
C ASN A 50 -9.52 8.54 -0.13
N CYS A 51 -8.80 8.41 1.00
CA CYS A 51 -8.12 9.53 1.62
C CYS A 51 -7.08 10.18 0.68
N PHE A 52 -6.30 9.39 -0.05
CA PHE A 52 -5.35 9.97 -1.02
C PHE A 52 -6.04 10.77 -2.13
N ARG A 53 -7.21 10.32 -2.61
CA ARG A 53 -8.02 11.06 -3.60
C ARG A 53 -8.61 12.36 -3.05
N GLU A 54 -8.81 12.45 -1.74
CA GLU A 54 -9.27 13.67 -1.06
C GLU A 54 -8.13 14.69 -0.87
N HIS A 55 -6.86 14.25 -0.98
CA HIS A 55 -5.67 15.07 -0.79
C HIS A 55 -4.72 15.05 -2.01
N PRO A 56 -5.19 15.38 -3.22
CA PRO A 56 -4.37 15.36 -4.44
C PRO A 56 -3.19 16.35 -4.40
N GLU A 57 -3.28 17.41 -3.60
CA GLU A 57 -2.20 18.38 -3.39
C GLU A 57 -0.98 17.80 -2.67
N VAL A 58 -1.18 16.74 -1.87
CA VAL A 58 -0.11 16.05 -1.12
C VAL A 58 0.37 14.81 -1.86
N TYR A 59 -0.56 14.02 -2.40
CA TYR A 59 -0.27 12.70 -2.97
C TYR A 59 -0.23 12.68 -4.51
N GLY A 60 -0.61 13.77 -5.17
CA GLY A 60 -0.67 13.90 -6.63
C GLY A 60 -1.86 13.17 -7.25
N ASP A 61 -2.22 13.56 -8.49
CA ASP A 61 -3.28 12.91 -9.28
C ASP A 61 -2.97 11.42 -9.60
N GLY A 62 -1.71 11.02 -9.42
CA GLY A 62 -1.19 9.66 -9.56
C GLY A 62 -1.33 8.78 -8.31
N ALA A 63 -1.92 9.25 -7.20
CA ALA A 63 -2.18 8.40 -6.02
C ALA A 63 -3.25 7.32 -6.27
N SER A 64 -3.87 7.37 -7.45
CA SER A 64 -4.66 6.31 -8.07
C SER A 64 -3.81 5.13 -8.58
N THR A 65 -2.49 5.30 -8.69
CA THR A 65 -1.59 4.19 -9.02
C THR A 65 -1.37 3.35 -7.77
N PRO A 66 -1.77 2.08 -7.81
CA PRO A 66 -1.86 1.28 -6.62
C PRO A 66 -0.45 0.97 -6.14
N LEU A 67 -0.13 1.33 -4.90
CA LEU A 67 1.04 0.84 -4.18
C LEU A 67 1.05 -0.69 -3.98
N PHE A 68 0.13 -1.40 -4.62
CA PHE A 68 0.27 -2.78 -5.01
C PHE A 68 -0.13 -2.90 -6.49
N SER A 69 0.83 -3.03 -7.39
CA SER A 69 0.59 -3.46 -8.77
C SER A 69 0.09 -4.92 -8.80
N THR A 70 -1.07 -5.21 -8.24
CA THR A 70 -1.77 -6.49 -8.39
C THR A 70 -2.49 -6.60 -9.72
N GLN A 71 -2.43 -5.58 -10.59
CA GLN A 71 -3.03 -5.66 -11.91
C GLN A 71 -2.05 -5.99 -13.05
N ASN A 72 -0.89 -6.57 -12.73
CA ASN A 72 -0.10 -7.39 -13.69
C ASN A 72 0.91 -8.36 -13.03
N CYS A 73 1.04 -8.38 -11.70
CA CYS A 73 1.76 -9.46 -11.01
C CYS A 73 0.76 -10.57 -10.67
N LEU A 74 0.40 -11.41 -11.65
CA LEU A 74 -0.24 -12.68 -11.32
C LEU A 74 0.81 -13.58 -10.67
N ASP A 75 0.44 -14.12 -9.51
CA ASP A 75 1.26 -14.91 -8.60
C ASP A 75 2.26 -15.85 -9.27
N ARG A 76 3.56 -15.62 -9.01
CA ARG A 76 4.54 -16.70 -8.78
C ARG A 76 5.90 -16.16 -8.31
N ASP A 77 6.15 -16.37 -7.03
CA ASP A 77 7.45 -16.68 -6.42
C ASP A 77 8.66 -15.78 -6.76
N THR A 78 9.00 -14.92 -5.80
CA THR A 78 10.40 -14.59 -5.43
C THR A 78 11.33 -14.05 -6.53
N ASP A 79 10.89 -13.20 -7.44
CA ASP A 79 11.81 -12.34 -8.18
C ASP A 79 11.17 -10.99 -8.53
N TYR A 80 11.67 -9.91 -7.90
CA TYR A 80 11.28 -8.52 -8.16
C TYR A 80 11.86 -8.06 -9.51
N SER A 81 11.36 -8.62 -10.61
CA SER A 81 11.67 -8.13 -11.96
C SER A 81 10.38 -7.76 -12.68
N CYS A 82 9.94 -6.52 -12.48
CA CYS A 82 8.87 -5.90 -13.26
C CYS A 82 9.41 -5.60 -14.67
N ARG A 83 9.07 -6.41 -15.68
CA ARG A 83 9.37 -6.05 -17.06
C ARG A 83 8.40 -4.96 -17.54
N ASN A 84 8.95 -3.78 -17.81
CA ASN A 84 8.32 -2.80 -18.69
C ASN A 84 8.24 -3.39 -20.10
N HIS A 85 7.04 -3.76 -20.55
CA HIS A 85 6.80 -3.90 -21.98
C HIS A 85 6.29 -2.57 -22.51
N GLY A 86 7.10 -1.96 -23.39
CA GLY A 86 6.66 -0.90 -24.29
C GLY A 86 5.82 -1.44 -25.44
#